data_AF-A0A553FQ92-F1
#
_entry.id   AF-A0A553FQ92-F1
#
_cell.length_a   1.000
_cell.length_b   1.000
_cell.length_c   1.000
_cell.angle_alpha   90.00
_cell.angle_beta   90.00
_cell.angle_gamma   90.00
#
_symmetry.space_group_name_H-M   'P 1'
#
loop_
_entity.id
_entity.type
_entity.pdbx_description
1 polymer ?
#
loop_
_entity_poly.entity_id
_entity_poly.type
_entity_poly.pdbx_seq_one_letter_code
_entity_poly.pdbx_strand_id
1 'polypeptide(L)'
;MKYLFFLPLVIVLGCSNPKDPKEKTVDIAPSVKSVALKQGNRISSLAQQALGSQLMKKISTQSPEAAVEFCNLTAYPILDSLKTGMEVKIKRASLKMRNPNNTPDPVEEKIIRSYQEQLSKKEDLEPVVQVLSKNELLYAAPIRTKNKMCLSCHGMGNDQITESTLSRINTLYPDDKAKGHRVGDLRGIWSITFKKEDLLKLKTDKEAINLDDGLALIQQNCYSCHSPNSASHDDIIAPPLAGVKSRYLRAADGDQATFVAQMSAFLLEPTEESALMQGPVNRFGLMPKFNWSKEMITKMVEYLYENELEAPPWFEKRHREMHPE
;
A
#
# COMPACT_ATOMS: atom_id res chain seq x y z
N MET A 1 -67.39 41.18 -53.46
CA MET A 1 -66.26 41.39 -54.38
C MET A 1 -64.98 40.94 -53.67
N LYS A 2 -64.23 40.06 -54.35
CA LYS A 2 -62.86 39.58 -54.13
C LYS A 2 -62.06 40.26 -53.00
N TYR A 3 -61.39 39.48 -52.16
CA TYR A 3 -59.93 39.52 -52.01
C TYR A 3 -59.42 38.14 -51.54
N LEU A 4 -58.71 37.45 -52.46
CA LEU A 4 -57.80 36.34 -52.15
C LEU A 4 -56.66 36.92 -51.29
N PHE A 5 -56.41 36.34 -50.12
CA PHE A 5 -55.14 36.52 -49.41
C PHE A 5 -54.36 35.20 -49.48
N PHE A 6 -53.23 35.26 -50.19
CA PHE A 6 -52.22 34.21 -50.29
C PHE A 6 -51.64 33.92 -48.91
N LEU A 7 -51.72 32.67 -48.45
CA LEU A 7 -50.99 32.17 -47.29
C LEU A 7 -49.61 31.68 -47.78
N PRO A 8 -48.47 32.26 -47.37
CA PRO A 8 -47.18 31.69 -47.71
C PRO A 8 -46.91 30.49 -46.80
N LEU A 9 -46.70 29.32 -47.42
CA LEU A 9 -46.24 28.10 -46.77
C LEU A 9 -44.79 28.28 -46.33
N VAL A 10 -44.58 28.59 -45.04
CA VAL A 10 -43.24 28.63 -44.43
C VAL A 10 -42.78 27.21 -44.18
N ILE A 11 -41.83 26.74 -44.99
CA ILE A 11 -41.12 25.48 -44.81
C ILE A 11 -40.18 25.66 -43.61
N VAL A 12 -40.53 25.06 -42.47
CA VAL A 12 -39.64 24.97 -41.31
C VAL A 12 -38.60 23.88 -41.61
N LEU A 13 -37.48 24.27 -42.21
CA LEU A 13 -36.28 23.44 -42.27
C LEU A 13 -35.73 23.28 -40.86
N GLY A 14 -35.84 22.07 -40.32
CA GLY A 14 -35.32 21.70 -39.01
C GLY A 14 -33.80 21.82 -38.97
N CYS A 15 -33.30 22.79 -38.20
CA CYS A 15 -31.91 22.80 -37.76
C CYS A 15 -31.72 21.69 -36.72
N SER A 16 -31.21 20.55 -37.17
CA SER A 16 -30.65 19.53 -36.29
C SER A 16 -29.46 20.11 -35.55
N ASN A 17 -29.58 20.29 -34.24
CA ASN A 17 -28.48 20.70 -33.38
C ASN A 17 -27.35 19.66 -33.49
N PRO A 18 -26.09 20.02 -33.81
CA PRO A 18 -25.00 19.06 -33.83
C PRO A 18 -24.80 18.59 -32.39
N LYS A 19 -25.01 17.29 -32.19
CA LYS A 19 -24.76 16.63 -30.90
C LYS A 19 -23.34 16.95 -30.46
N ASP A 20 -23.20 17.53 -29.27
CA ASP A 20 -21.94 17.55 -28.54
C ASP A 20 -21.29 16.16 -28.61
N PRO A 21 -20.00 16.07 -28.96
CA PRO A 21 -19.33 14.79 -29.00
C PRO A 21 -19.29 14.24 -27.57
N LYS A 22 -20.14 13.25 -27.30
CA LYS A 22 -20.09 12.42 -26.10
C LYS A 22 -18.64 12.05 -25.84
N GLU A 23 -18.12 12.52 -24.72
CA GLU A 23 -16.83 12.14 -24.16
C GLU A 23 -16.76 10.61 -24.15
N LYS A 24 -15.95 10.05 -25.05
CA LYS A 24 -15.73 8.61 -25.14
C LYS A 24 -14.97 8.21 -23.87
N THR A 25 -15.68 7.65 -22.90
CA THR A 25 -15.09 6.92 -21.78
C THR A 25 -14.16 5.88 -22.38
N VAL A 26 -12.85 6.08 -22.21
CA VAL A 26 -11.82 5.14 -22.68
C VAL A 26 -11.90 3.92 -21.77
N ASP A 27 -12.71 2.95 -22.17
CA ASP A 27 -12.85 1.68 -21.46
C ASP A 27 -11.50 0.96 -21.45
N ILE A 28 -10.98 0.73 -20.26
CA ILE A 28 -9.73 -0.02 -20.09
C ILE A 28 -10.10 -1.49 -20.04
N ALA A 29 -9.45 -2.30 -20.87
CA ALA A 29 -9.59 -3.75 -20.80
C ALA A 29 -9.39 -4.23 -19.34
N PRO A 30 -10.33 -4.97 -18.74
CA PRO A 30 -10.28 -5.39 -17.33
C PRO A 30 -8.92 -5.96 -16.87
N SER A 31 -8.19 -6.59 -17.78
CA SER A 31 -6.82 -7.07 -17.56
C SER A 31 -5.80 -5.98 -17.15
N VAL A 32 -5.83 -4.77 -17.73
CA VAL A 32 -4.84 -3.72 -17.43
C VAL A 32 -5.12 -3.12 -16.05
N LYS A 33 -6.40 -2.98 -15.69
CA LYS A 33 -6.80 -2.54 -14.35
C LYS A 33 -6.33 -3.52 -13.27
N SER A 34 -6.44 -4.82 -13.53
CA SER A 34 -5.94 -5.86 -12.62
C SER A 34 -4.42 -5.78 -12.43
N VAL A 35 -3.66 -5.62 -13.52
CA VAL A 35 -2.20 -5.43 -13.43
C VAL A 35 -1.84 -4.17 -12.64
N ALA A 36 -2.54 -3.06 -12.87
CA ALA A 36 -2.34 -1.82 -12.12
C ALA A 36 -2.64 -1.97 -10.63
N LEU A 37 -3.69 -2.70 -10.25
CA LEU A 37 -3.99 -3.02 -8.84
C LEU A 37 -2.87 -3.84 -8.22
N LYS A 38 -2.43 -4.91 -8.89
CA LYS A 38 -1.35 -5.79 -8.41
C LYS A 38 -0.04 -5.03 -8.20
N GLN A 39 0.40 -4.28 -9.21
CA GLN A 39 1.62 -3.48 -9.12
C GLN A 39 1.50 -2.33 -8.13
N GLY A 40 0.33 -1.68 -8.07
CA GLY A 40 0.05 -0.64 -7.08
C GLY A 40 0.13 -1.16 -5.66
N ASN A 41 -0.46 -2.33 -5.37
CA ASN A 41 -0.36 -3.00 -4.07
C ASN A 41 1.09 -3.27 -3.69
N ARG A 42 1.86 -3.88 -4.60
CA ARG A 42 3.29 -4.15 -4.41
C ARG A 42 4.07 -2.89 -4.07
N ILE A 43 3.99 -1.88 -4.94
CA ILE A 43 4.78 -0.65 -4.83
C ILE A 43 4.38 0.15 -3.58
N SER A 44 3.08 0.33 -3.34
CA SER A 44 2.60 1.08 -2.17
C SER A 44 2.97 0.40 -0.85
N SER A 45 2.95 -0.92 -0.79
CA SER A 45 3.37 -1.64 0.40
C SER A 45 4.88 -1.51 0.67
N LEU A 46 5.71 -1.68 -0.37
CA LEU A 46 7.16 -1.53 -0.25
C LEU A 46 7.55 -0.11 0.15
N ALA A 47 6.89 0.91 -0.43
CA ALA A 47 7.06 2.30 -0.04
C ALA A 47 6.64 2.55 1.42
N GLN A 48 5.50 1.99 1.84
CA GLN A 48 5.00 2.10 3.21
C GLN A 48 5.94 1.43 4.22
N GLN A 49 6.51 0.28 3.88
CA GLN A 49 7.49 -0.41 4.70
C GLN A 49 8.75 0.39 4.88
N ALA A 50 9.38 0.81 3.79
CA ALA A 50 10.68 1.46 3.88
C ALA A 50 10.57 2.80 4.64
N LEU A 51 9.48 3.54 4.44
CA LEU A 51 9.15 4.71 5.25
C LEU A 51 8.93 4.33 6.72
N GLY A 52 8.15 3.28 6.99
CA GLY A 52 7.86 2.80 8.34
C GLY A 52 9.10 2.35 9.09
N SER A 53 10.00 1.61 8.44
CA SER A 53 11.25 1.11 9.04
C SER A 53 12.19 2.26 9.41
N GLN A 54 12.40 3.22 8.51
CA GLN A 54 13.20 4.41 8.81
C GLN A 54 12.61 5.22 9.96
N LEU A 55 11.28 5.38 9.97
CA LEU A 55 10.56 6.05 11.05
C LEU A 55 10.73 5.33 12.38
N MET A 56 10.49 4.02 12.42
CA MET A 56 10.62 3.20 13.63
C MET A 56 12.05 3.20 14.17
N LYS A 57 13.06 3.07 13.29
CA LYS A 57 14.48 3.15 13.67
C LYS A 57 14.81 4.48 14.33
N LYS A 58 14.27 5.59 13.83
CA LYS A 58 14.51 6.92 14.40
C LYS A 58 13.80 7.12 15.73
N ILE A 59 12.55 6.64 15.85
CA ILE A 59 11.81 6.67 17.11
C ILE A 59 12.51 5.84 18.19
N SER A 60 12.99 4.65 17.86
CA SER A 60 13.61 3.75 18.83
C SER A 60 15.01 4.19 19.28
N THR A 61 15.78 4.84 18.40
CA THR A 61 17.17 5.24 18.69
C THR A 61 17.32 6.66 19.22
N GLN A 62 16.34 7.53 18.97
CA GLN A 62 16.41 8.95 19.34
C GLN A 62 15.17 9.36 20.12
N SER A 63 14.07 9.67 19.42
CA SER A 63 12.78 10.00 20.01
C SER A 63 11.71 10.22 18.91
N PRO A 64 10.42 10.28 19.27
CA PRO A 64 9.38 10.74 18.35
C PRO A 64 9.66 12.12 17.74
N GLU A 65 10.29 13.05 18.47
CA GLU A 65 10.55 14.41 17.95
C GLU A 65 11.62 14.39 16.84
N ALA A 66 12.65 13.57 16.97
CA ALA A 66 13.69 13.42 15.94
C ALA A 66 13.13 12.77 14.67
N ALA A 67 12.11 11.94 14.80
CA ALA A 67 11.48 11.24 13.70
C ALA A 67 10.58 12.16 12.83
N VAL A 68 10.21 13.35 13.33
CA VAL A 68 9.38 14.32 12.59
C VAL A 68 10.08 14.79 11.30
N GLU A 69 11.41 14.88 11.28
CA GLU A 69 12.20 15.25 10.10
C GLU A 69 12.05 14.22 8.96
N PHE A 70 11.84 12.96 9.32
CA PHE A 70 11.72 11.84 8.39
C PHE A 70 10.33 11.79 7.74
N CYS A 71 9.38 12.60 8.22
CA CYS A 71 8.08 12.79 7.57
C CYS A 71 8.19 13.55 6.24
N ASN A 72 9.30 14.26 6.00
CA ASN A 72 9.57 14.96 4.73
C ASN A 72 10.14 14.03 3.66
N LEU A 73 10.60 12.83 4.02
CA LEU A 73 11.36 12.01 3.09
C LEU A 73 10.49 11.57 1.92
N THR A 74 10.88 12.09 0.76
CA THR A 74 10.59 11.58 -0.56
C THR A 74 10.78 10.08 -0.56
N ALA A 75 9.72 9.30 -0.79
CA ALA A 75 9.78 7.84 -0.97
C ALA A 75 10.58 7.40 -2.21
N TYR A 76 11.24 8.35 -2.89
CA TYR A 76 11.90 8.18 -4.18
C TYR A 76 13.13 7.27 -4.13
N PRO A 77 14.04 7.30 -3.12
CA PRO A 77 15.18 6.39 -3.09
C PRO A 77 14.77 4.90 -3.03
N ILE A 78 13.54 4.62 -2.58
CA ILE A 78 12.99 3.27 -2.53
C ILE A 78 12.63 2.80 -3.96
N LEU A 79 12.09 3.68 -4.81
CA LEU A 79 11.69 3.31 -6.17
C LEU A 79 12.87 2.85 -7.05
N ASP A 80 14.03 3.51 -6.94
CA ASP A 80 15.24 3.10 -7.67
C ASP A 80 15.69 1.69 -7.27
N SER A 81 15.49 1.31 -6.00
CA SER A 81 15.83 -0.02 -5.48
C SER A 81 14.84 -1.10 -5.92
N LEU A 82 13.59 -0.73 -6.24
CA LEU A 82 12.53 -1.70 -6.54
C LEU A 82 12.63 -2.31 -7.94
N LYS A 83 13.56 -1.85 -8.79
CA LYS A 83 13.82 -2.37 -10.16
C LYS A 83 12.54 -2.75 -10.90
N THR A 84 11.50 -1.93 -10.77
CA THR A 84 10.14 -2.30 -11.22
C THR A 84 10.02 -2.44 -12.73
N GLY A 85 11.06 -2.03 -13.48
CA GLY A 85 11.02 -1.93 -14.94
C GLY A 85 10.02 -0.88 -15.45
N MET A 86 9.44 -0.08 -14.54
CA MET A 86 8.38 0.87 -14.84
C MET A 86 8.73 2.26 -14.33
N GLU A 87 8.42 3.27 -15.13
CA GLU A 87 8.47 4.65 -14.67
C GLU A 87 7.17 4.99 -13.95
N VAL A 88 7.22 5.08 -12.62
CA VAL A 88 6.05 5.38 -11.78
C VAL A 88 6.22 6.71 -11.04
N LYS A 89 5.15 7.51 -10.99
CA LYS A 89 5.08 8.67 -10.09
C LYS A 89 4.36 8.24 -8.82
N ILE A 90 5.07 8.24 -7.68
CA ILE A 90 4.47 7.94 -6.38
C ILE A 90 4.44 9.18 -5.50
N LYS A 91 3.34 9.39 -4.78
CA LYS A 91 3.29 10.33 -3.66
C LYS A 91 2.27 9.88 -2.62
N ARG A 92 2.26 10.56 -1.48
CA ARG A 92 1.15 10.51 -0.54
C ARG A 92 0.24 11.69 -0.80
N ALA A 93 -1.07 11.52 -0.66
CA ALA A 93 -2.03 12.62 -0.75
C ALA A 93 -2.98 12.61 0.45
N SER A 94 -3.33 13.79 0.98
CA SER A 94 -4.23 13.90 2.14
C SER A 94 -4.90 15.26 2.24
N LEU A 95 -6.18 15.27 2.63
CA LEU A 95 -6.90 16.49 2.99
C LEU A 95 -6.41 17.10 4.33
N LYS A 96 -5.73 16.29 5.16
CA LYS A 96 -5.07 16.71 6.41
C LYS A 96 -3.56 16.49 6.25
N MET A 97 -2.93 17.28 5.39
CA MET A 97 -1.51 17.17 5.07
C MET A 97 -0.63 17.85 6.14
N ARG A 98 0.56 17.29 6.34
CA ARG A 98 1.66 17.88 7.12
C ARG A 98 2.63 18.60 6.19
N ASN A 99 3.05 17.87 5.15
CA ASN A 99 3.86 18.36 4.06
C ASN A 99 2.94 18.91 2.94
N PRO A 100 3.07 20.18 2.53
CA PRO A 100 2.32 20.76 1.42
C PRO A 100 2.43 19.99 0.10
N ASN A 101 3.52 19.27 -0.15
CA ASN A 101 3.69 18.44 -1.35
C ASN A 101 2.71 17.26 -1.42
N ASN A 102 2.07 16.92 -0.29
CA ASN A 102 1.03 15.89 -0.23
C ASN A 102 -0.39 16.45 -0.44
N THR A 103 -0.50 17.65 -1.01
CA THR A 103 -1.80 18.23 -1.39
C THR A 103 -2.40 17.37 -2.52
N PRO A 104 -3.66 16.91 -2.36
CA PRO A 104 -4.31 16.12 -3.38
C PRO A 104 -4.66 16.97 -4.60
N ASP A 105 -4.57 16.38 -5.78
CA ASP A 105 -5.23 16.91 -6.98
C ASP A 105 -6.74 16.61 -6.96
N PRO A 106 -7.54 17.13 -7.92
CA PRO A 106 -8.99 16.92 -7.94
C PRO A 106 -9.43 15.45 -8.00
N VAL A 107 -8.66 14.57 -8.66
CA VAL A 107 -8.98 13.14 -8.77
C VAL A 107 -8.68 12.45 -7.44
N GLU A 108 -7.52 12.74 -6.85
CA GLU A 108 -7.10 12.22 -5.55
C GLU A 108 -8.06 12.67 -4.43
N GLU A 109 -8.47 13.94 -4.44
CA GLU A 109 -9.43 14.49 -3.49
C GLU A 109 -10.76 13.74 -3.56
N LYS A 110 -11.27 13.47 -4.76
CA LYS A 110 -12.51 12.71 -4.95
C LYS A 110 -12.38 11.29 -4.37
N ILE A 111 -11.26 10.62 -4.58
CA ILE A 111 -10.99 9.28 -4.02
C ILE A 111 -10.94 9.35 -2.49
N ILE A 112 -10.20 10.30 -1.91
CA ILE A 112 -10.09 10.46 -0.46
C ILE A 112 -11.48 10.69 0.16
N ARG A 113 -12.32 11.54 -0.45
CA ARG A 113 -13.69 11.78 0.02
C ARG A 113 -14.56 10.53 -0.07
N SER A 114 -14.45 9.76 -1.14
CA SER A 114 -15.12 8.45 -1.26
C SER A 114 -14.73 7.50 -0.13
N TYR A 115 -13.44 7.42 0.22
CA TYR A 115 -13.00 6.59 1.34
C TYR A 115 -13.50 7.10 2.70
N GLN A 116 -13.58 8.41 2.89
CA GLN A 116 -14.17 8.97 4.11
C GLN A 116 -15.65 8.60 4.23
N GLU A 117 -16.40 8.61 3.13
CA GLU A 117 -17.80 8.18 3.11
C GLU A 117 -17.94 6.69 3.42
N GLN A 118 -17.15 5.82 2.79
CA GLN A 118 -17.13 4.38 3.06
C GLN A 118 -16.83 4.09 4.54
N LEU A 119 -15.82 4.76 5.12
CA LEU A 119 -15.53 4.62 6.56
C LEU A 119 -16.69 5.07 7.46
N SER A 120 -17.41 6.13 7.08
CA SER A 120 -18.58 6.58 7.85
C SER A 120 -19.70 5.53 7.88
N LYS A 121 -19.76 4.69 6.84
CA LYS A 121 -20.65 3.54 6.71
C LYS A 121 -20.06 2.25 7.30
N LYS A 122 -18.86 2.30 7.87
CA LYS A 122 -18.09 1.16 8.39
C LYS A 122 -17.77 0.10 7.33
N GLU A 123 -17.64 0.54 6.07
CA GLU A 123 -17.21 -0.31 4.97
C GLU A 123 -15.68 -0.44 4.96
N ASP A 124 -15.20 -1.57 4.43
CA ASP A 124 -13.78 -1.77 4.20
C ASP A 124 -13.28 -0.91 3.04
N LEU A 125 -12.03 -0.46 3.15
CA LEU A 125 -11.42 0.39 2.13
C LEU A 125 -10.46 -0.42 1.27
N GLU A 126 -10.83 -0.57 0.01
CA GLU A 126 -10.00 -1.25 -0.99
C GLU A 126 -9.29 -0.26 -1.92
N PRO A 127 -8.06 -0.57 -2.37
CA PRO A 127 -7.39 0.22 -3.39
C PRO A 127 -8.21 0.35 -4.67
N VAL A 128 -8.15 1.51 -5.31
CA VAL A 128 -8.88 1.79 -6.55
C VAL A 128 -7.92 2.14 -7.68
N VAL A 129 -8.36 1.88 -8.92
CA VAL A 129 -7.68 2.33 -10.13
C VAL A 129 -8.62 3.21 -10.94
N GLN A 130 -8.16 4.43 -11.25
CA GLN A 130 -8.85 5.45 -12.03
C GLN A 130 -8.09 5.76 -13.32
N VAL A 131 -8.84 6.07 -14.38
CA VAL A 131 -8.25 6.48 -15.66
C VAL A 131 -8.01 7.98 -15.62
N LEU A 132 -6.74 8.41 -15.69
CA LEU A 132 -6.42 9.84 -15.77
C LEU A 132 -6.50 10.34 -17.21
N SER A 133 -6.03 9.53 -18.16
CA SER A 133 -5.98 9.89 -19.57
C SER A 133 -5.98 8.65 -20.48
N LYS A 134 -5.81 8.87 -21.80
CA LYS A 134 -5.57 7.77 -22.74
C LYS A 134 -4.35 6.94 -22.37
N ASN A 135 -3.31 7.54 -21.78
CA ASN A 135 -2.02 6.89 -21.53
C ASN A 135 -1.71 6.66 -20.05
N GLU A 136 -2.48 7.24 -19.12
CA GLU A 136 -2.16 7.17 -17.68
C GLU A 136 -3.29 6.57 -16.85
N LEU A 137 -2.89 5.85 -15.82
CA LEU A 137 -3.72 5.23 -14.79
C LEU A 137 -3.26 5.69 -13.41
N LEU A 138 -4.19 6.06 -12.55
CA LEU A 138 -3.95 6.31 -11.13
C LEU A 138 -4.37 5.10 -10.32
N TYR A 139 -3.45 4.50 -9.59
CA TYR A 139 -3.74 3.62 -8.47
C TYR A 139 -3.74 4.44 -7.17
N ALA A 140 -4.73 4.21 -6.32
CA ALA A 140 -4.83 4.85 -5.01
C ALA A 140 -5.12 3.82 -3.92
N ALA A 141 -4.33 3.82 -2.84
CA ALA A 141 -4.51 2.92 -1.69
C ALA A 141 -4.69 3.71 -0.39
N PRO A 142 -5.65 3.33 0.48
CA PRO A 142 -5.89 4.03 1.73
C PRO A 142 -4.74 3.83 2.74
N ILE A 143 -4.36 4.91 3.42
CA ILE A 143 -3.43 4.88 4.55
C ILE A 143 -4.24 5.09 5.82
N ARG A 144 -4.34 4.06 6.66
CA ARG A 144 -5.06 4.11 7.94
C ARG A 144 -4.13 4.25 9.14
N THR A 145 -4.58 4.94 10.17
CA THR A 145 -3.89 5.03 11.47
C THR A 145 -4.08 3.72 12.26
N LYS A 146 -3.23 2.73 12.02
CA LYS A 146 -3.44 1.36 12.55
C LYS A 146 -3.22 1.23 14.06
N ASN A 147 -2.40 2.08 14.68
CA ASN A 147 -1.99 1.89 16.08
C ASN A 147 -1.69 3.23 16.79
N LYS A 148 -1.40 3.15 18.10
CA LYS A 148 -1.10 4.33 18.96
C LYS A 148 0.15 5.08 18.52
N MET A 149 1.12 4.42 17.90
CA MET A 149 2.34 5.08 17.40
C MET A 149 2.02 6.12 16.33
N CYS A 150 1.03 5.86 15.46
CA CYS A 150 0.54 6.86 14.51
C CYS A 150 0.07 8.14 15.24
N LEU A 151 -0.55 7.95 16.42
CA LEU A 151 -1.15 9.03 17.19
C LEU A 151 -0.14 9.84 18.00
N SER A 152 1.07 9.31 18.22
CA SER A 152 2.20 10.05 18.82
C SER A 152 2.61 11.28 18.01
N CYS A 153 2.14 11.39 16.75
CA CYS A 153 2.35 12.55 15.89
C CYS A 153 1.06 13.06 15.23
N HIS A 154 0.06 12.20 15.05
CA HIS A 154 -1.18 12.52 14.33
C HIS A 154 -2.43 12.55 15.24
N GLY A 155 -2.28 12.29 16.54
CA GLY A 155 -3.37 12.20 17.51
C GLY A 155 -4.00 13.54 17.91
N MET A 156 -4.87 13.51 18.92
CA MET A 156 -5.56 14.67 19.47
C MET A 156 -4.64 15.55 20.32
N GLY A 157 -3.75 16.31 19.67
CA GLY A 157 -2.96 17.38 20.32
C GLY A 157 -2.23 16.92 21.59
N ASN A 158 -2.24 17.76 22.63
CA ASN A 158 -1.50 17.56 23.88
C ASN A 158 -1.90 16.29 24.64
N ASP A 159 -3.05 15.68 24.35
CA ASP A 159 -3.49 14.45 25.02
C ASP A 159 -2.73 13.20 24.54
N GLN A 160 -2.12 13.28 23.35
CA GLN A 160 -1.48 12.13 22.69
C GLN A 160 -0.13 12.44 22.05
N ILE A 161 0.18 13.72 21.84
CA ILE A 161 1.41 14.20 21.23
C ILE A 161 2.17 14.98 22.31
N THR A 162 3.44 14.64 22.54
CA THR A 162 4.27 15.33 23.53
C THR A 162 4.51 16.78 23.12
N GLU A 163 4.72 17.67 24.10
CA GLU A 163 5.01 19.08 23.85
C GLU A 163 6.26 19.26 22.97
N SER A 164 7.30 18.46 23.21
CA SER A 164 8.52 18.47 22.40
C SER A 164 8.26 18.09 20.93
N THR A 165 7.44 17.06 20.70
CA THR A 165 7.06 16.62 19.36
C THR A 165 6.19 17.68 18.67
N LEU A 166 5.23 18.29 19.37
CA LEU A 166 4.41 19.37 18.84
C LEU A 166 5.25 20.59 18.47
N SER A 167 6.18 20.99 19.33
CA SER A 167 7.10 22.09 19.07
C SER A 167 7.92 21.84 17.80
N ARG A 168 8.46 20.61 17.65
CA ARG A 168 9.21 20.22 16.46
C ARG A 168 8.33 20.22 15.20
N ILE A 169 7.11 19.68 15.29
CA ILE A 169 6.14 19.70 14.19
C ILE A 169 5.84 21.13 13.76
N ASN A 170 5.52 22.03 14.70
CA ASN A 170 5.17 23.41 14.38
C ASN A 170 6.36 24.18 13.80
N THR A 171 7.59 23.85 14.21
CA THR A 171 8.82 24.45 13.67
C THR A 171 9.06 24.02 12.22
N LEU A 172 8.93 22.73 11.92
CA LEU A 172 9.21 22.18 10.59
C LEU A 172 8.04 22.34 9.61
N TYR A 173 6.81 22.39 10.14
CA TYR A 173 5.56 22.39 9.39
C TYR A 173 4.56 23.38 10.03
N PRO A 174 4.74 24.69 9.84
CA PRO A 174 3.87 25.71 10.44
C PRO A 174 2.41 25.57 9.99
N ASP A 175 2.17 25.07 8.78
CA ASP A 175 0.84 24.85 8.21
C ASP A 175 0.30 23.43 8.43
N ASP A 176 0.83 22.67 9.41
CA ASP A 176 0.46 21.27 9.65
C ASP A 176 -1.02 21.10 10.02
N LYS A 177 -1.76 20.38 9.16
CA LYS A 177 -3.15 19.98 9.38
C LYS A 177 -3.29 18.52 9.80
N ALA A 178 -2.19 17.75 9.87
CA ALA A 178 -2.21 16.30 10.09
C ALA A 178 -2.34 15.90 11.57
N LYS A 179 -3.26 16.51 12.32
CA LYS A 179 -3.53 16.25 13.74
C LYS A 179 -5.00 15.86 13.95
N GLY A 180 -5.32 15.34 15.13
CA GLY A 180 -6.68 15.00 15.55
C GLY A 180 -7.22 13.69 14.95
N HIS A 181 -6.34 12.75 14.60
CA HIS A 181 -6.73 11.42 14.18
C HIS A 181 -6.95 10.49 15.39
N ARG A 182 -7.78 9.47 15.20
CA ARG A 182 -7.98 8.32 16.09
C ARG A 182 -7.45 7.05 15.42
N VAL A 183 -7.37 5.95 16.18
CA VAL A 183 -7.04 4.65 15.60
C VAL A 183 -8.14 4.26 14.62
N GLY A 184 -7.74 3.91 13.40
CA GLY A 184 -8.62 3.46 12.33
C GLY A 184 -8.98 4.53 11.30
N ASP A 185 -8.74 5.82 11.59
CA ASP A 185 -9.00 6.94 10.69
C ASP A 185 -8.23 6.84 9.37
N LEU A 186 -8.79 7.48 8.34
CA LEU A 186 -8.08 7.74 7.08
C LEU A 186 -7.06 8.86 7.27
N ARG A 187 -5.78 8.54 7.18
CA ARG A 187 -4.67 9.50 7.21
C ARG A 187 -4.41 10.13 5.84
N GLY A 188 -4.74 9.43 4.76
CA GLY A 188 -4.53 9.85 3.38
C GLY A 188 -4.52 8.64 2.45
N ILE A 189 -3.92 8.79 1.26
CA ILE A 189 -3.72 7.72 0.30
C ILE A 189 -2.25 7.65 -0.16
N TRP A 190 -1.83 6.47 -0.58
CA TRP A 190 -0.77 6.33 -1.58
C TRP A 190 -1.39 6.62 -2.95
N SER A 191 -0.72 7.43 -3.75
CA SER A 191 -1.09 7.78 -5.12
C SER A 191 0.04 7.36 -6.04
N ILE A 192 -0.25 6.47 -6.99
CA ILE A 192 0.72 5.91 -7.94
C ILE A 192 0.19 6.08 -9.35
N THR A 193 0.87 6.87 -10.16
CA THR A 193 0.54 7.00 -11.59
C THR A 193 1.39 6.06 -12.41
N PHE A 194 0.73 5.24 -13.23
CA PHE A 194 1.32 4.33 -14.19
C PHE A 194 1.11 4.82 -15.61
N LYS A 195 2.11 4.64 -16.47
CA LYS A 195 1.91 4.64 -17.92
C LYS A 195 1.27 3.31 -18.34
N LYS A 196 0.20 3.37 -19.13
CA LYS A 196 -0.51 2.17 -19.60
C LYS A 196 0.39 1.26 -20.45
N GLU A 197 1.31 1.82 -21.21
CA GLU A 197 2.25 1.04 -22.02
C GLU A 197 3.14 0.13 -21.17
N ASP A 198 3.58 0.59 -20.00
CA ASP A 198 4.43 -0.20 -19.11
C ASP A 198 3.64 -1.35 -18.47
N LEU A 199 2.39 -1.10 -18.08
CA LEU A 199 1.47 -2.14 -17.61
C LEU A 199 1.14 -3.18 -18.69
N LEU A 200 1.13 -2.77 -19.97
CA LEU A 200 0.89 -3.67 -21.10
C LEU A 200 2.11 -4.54 -21.41
N LYS A 201 3.33 -4.03 -21.28
CA LYS A 201 4.57 -4.82 -21.40
C LYS A 201 4.62 -5.92 -20.33
N LEU A 202 4.27 -5.59 -19.08
CA LEU A 202 4.14 -6.58 -18.01
C LEU A 202 3.02 -7.59 -18.27
N LYS A 203 2.03 -7.27 -19.13
CA LYS A 203 0.99 -8.23 -19.55
C LYS A 203 1.47 -9.19 -20.67
N THR A 204 2.53 -8.85 -21.38
CA THR A 204 3.08 -9.73 -22.43
C THR A 204 4.18 -10.64 -21.89
N ASP A 205 4.87 -10.19 -20.84
CA ASP A 205 5.89 -10.96 -20.16
C ASP A 205 5.23 -11.92 -19.17
N LYS A 206 5.16 -13.21 -19.52
CA LYS A 206 4.52 -14.28 -18.74
C LYS A 206 4.99 -14.37 -17.27
N GLU A 207 6.14 -13.78 -16.93
CA GLU A 207 6.71 -13.79 -15.58
C GLU A 207 6.09 -12.76 -14.62
N ALA A 208 5.37 -11.72 -15.09
CA ALA A 208 4.88 -10.63 -14.23
C ALA A 208 3.38 -10.69 -13.87
N ILE A 209 2.60 -11.58 -14.49
CA ILE A 209 1.12 -11.57 -14.43
C ILE A 209 0.55 -12.57 -13.42
N ASN A 210 1.34 -13.59 -13.05
CA ASN A 210 0.97 -14.52 -12.00
C ASN A 210 1.46 -14.02 -10.63
N LEU A 211 1.08 -12.78 -10.28
CA LEU A 211 0.96 -12.42 -8.87
C LEU A 211 -0.29 -13.13 -8.36
N ASP A 212 -0.12 -14.30 -7.77
CA ASP A 212 -1.18 -15.04 -7.07
C ASP A 212 -1.83 -14.14 -5.99
N ASP A 213 -3.11 -14.34 -5.70
CA ASP A 213 -3.82 -13.59 -4.64
C ASP A 213 -3.04 -13.65 -3.32
N GLY A 214 -2.38 -14.78 -3.02
CA GLY A 214 -1.52 -14.95 -1.85
C GLY A 214 -0.30 -14.02 -1.82
N LEU A 215 0.38 -13.76 -2.95
CA LEU A 215 1.51 -12.83 -2.99
C LEU A 215 1.07 -11.40 -2.72
N ALA A 216 -0.06 -10.97 -3.30
CA ALA A 216 -0.61 -9.64 -3.05
C ALA A 216 -0.93 -9.46 -1.56
N LEU A 217 -1.53 -10.47 -0.93
CA LEU A 217 -1.82 -10.47 0.51
C LEU A 217 -0.54 -10.42 1.34
N ILE A 218 0.48 -11.21 1.02
CA ILE A 218 1.78 -11.18 1.72
C ILE A 218 2.46 -9.82 1.59
N GLN A 219 2.49 -9.26 0.39
CA GLN A 219 3.07 -7.95 0.15
C GLN A 219 2.37 -6.89 1.00
N GLN A 220 1.05 -6.85 1.02
CA GLN A 220 0.28 -5.85 1.75
C GLN A 220 0.35 -6.01 3.28
N ASN A 221 0.44 -7.25 3.77
CA ASN A 221 0.22 -7.55 5.18
C ASN A 221 1.49 -7.98 5.92
N CYS A 222 2.40 -8.70 5.27
CA CYS A 222 3.60 -9.29 5.89
C CYS A 222 4.86 -8.47 5.59
N TYR A 223 5.02 -7.98 4.36
CA TYR A 223 6.18 -7.17 3.97
C TYR A 223 6.16 -5.77 4.57
N SER A 224 5.34 -5.44 5.57
CA SER A 224 5.59 -4.24 6.38
C SER A 224 6.71 -4.46 7.39
N CYS A 225 6.87 -5.69 7.88
CA CYS A 225 7.91 -6.08 8.83
C CYS A 225 8.93 -7.05 8.22
N HIS A 226 8.48 -7.99 7.39
CA HIS A 226 9.31 -9.05 6.82
C HIS A 226 9.85 -8.69 5.42
N SER A 227 10.56 -7.56 5.31
CA SER A 227 11.03 -7.06 4.01
C SER A 227 11.94 -8.06 3.28
N PRO A 228 11.74 -8.28 1.96
CA PRO A 228 12.78 -8.88 1.13
C PRO A 228 13.88 -7.88 0.75
N ASN A 229 13.70 -6.57 1.00
CA ASN A 229 14.52 -5.51 0.42
C ASN A 229 15.29 -4.71 1.49
N SER A 230 15.97 -5.40 2.40
CA SER A 230 16.83 -4.75 3.40
C SER A 230 18.29 -4.69 2.95
N ALA A 231 18.92 -3.53 3.14
CA ALA A 231 20.33 -3.32 2.77
C ALA A 231 21.29 -4.14 3.66
N SER A 232 20.94 -4.34 4.93
CA SER A 232 21.75 -5.09 5.88
C SER A 232 20.89 -5.90 6.86
N HIS A 233 21.52 -6.88 7.51
CA HIS A 233 20.89 -7.71 8.55
C HIS A 233 20.50 -6.93 9.80
N ASP A 234 21.10 -5.75 10.04
CA ASP A 234 20.83 -4.94 11.22
C ASP A 234 19.65 -3.97 11.01
N ASP A 235 19.22 -3.78 9.77
CA ASP A 235 18.11 -2.90 9.40
C ASP A 235 16.75 -3.62 9.37
N ILE A 236 16.71 -4.94 9.60
CA ILE A 236 15.46 -5.70 9.65
C ILE A 236 14.78 -5.56 11.01
N ILE A 237 13.46 -5.50 10.99
CA ILE A 237 12.61 -5.48 12.20
C ILE A 237 11.87 -6.80 12.43
N ALA A 238 11.98 -7.74 11.48
CA ALA A 238 11.47 -9.11 11.55
C ALA A 238 12.31 -10.02 10.64
N PRO A 239 12.33 -11.35 10.84
CA PRO A 239 13.11 -12.26 10.00
C PRO A 239 12.60 -12.28 8.55
N PRO A 240 13.45 -12.42 7.52
CA PRO A 240 12.99 -12.60 6.14
C PRO A 240 12.04 -13.81 6.01
N LEU A 241 10.96 -13.68 5.23
CA LEU A 241 9.99 -14.78 5.07
C LEU A 241 10.62 -16.04 4.46
N ALA A 242 11.67 -15.93 3.64
CA ALA A 242 12.43 -17.07 3.16
C ALA A 242 13.02 -17.92 4.31
N GLY A 243 13.53 -17.26 5.37
CA GLY A 243 14.03 -17.94 6.57
C GLY A 243 12.91 -18.55 7.41
N VAL A 244 11.77 -17.85 7.53
CA VAL A 244 10.59 -18.38 8.21
C VAL A 244 10.07 -19.62 7.47
N LYS A 245 9.90 -19.56 6.15
CA LYS A 245 9.52 -20.68 5.29
C LYS A 245 10.44 -21.88 5.50
N SER A 246 11.76 -21.68 5.44
CA SER A 246 12.75 -22.74 5.64
C SER A 246 12.58 -23.46 6.99
N ARG A 247 12.36 -22.71 8.08
CA ARG A 247 12.12 -23.30 9.41
C ARG A 247 10.83 -24.10 9.48
N TYR A 248 9.72 -23.57 8.95
CA TYR A 248 8.43 -24.25 8.97
C TYR A 248 8.42 -25.47 8.05
N LEU A 249 9.04 -25.41 6.87
CA LEU A 249 9.19 -26.57 5.98
C LEU A 249 9.95 -27.70 6.68
N ARG A 250 11.03 -27.37 7.41
CA ARG A 250 11.79 -28.36 8.17
C ARG A 250 10.98 -28.97 9.32
N ALA A 251 10.18 -28.16 10.02
CA ALA A 251 9.33 -28.64 11.11
C ALA A 251 8.12 -29.47 10.63
N ALA A 252 7.75 -29.33 9.36
CA ALA A 252 6.69 -30.08 8.72
C ALA A 252 7.21 -31.29 7.91
N ASP A 253 8.53 -31.56 7.92
CA ASP A 253 9.16 -32.57 7.05
C ASP A 253 8.77 -32.42 5.57
N GLY A 254 8.56 -31.18 5.13
CA GLY A 254 8.09 -30.85 3.77
C GLY A 254 6.60 -31.06 3.51
N ASP A 255 5.82 -31.59 4.45
CA ASP A 255 4.38 -31.82 4.29
C ASP A 255 3.58 -30.51 4.22
N GLN A 256 2.80 -30.35 3.15
CA GLN A 256 2.04 -29.13 2.91
C GLN A 256 0.95 -28.90 3.96
N ALA A 257 0.20 -29.94 4.32
CA ALA A 257 -0.92 -29.81 5.26
C ALA A 257 -0.41 -29.41 6.65
N THR A 258 0.70 -30.00 7.09
CA THR A 258 1.37 -29.70 8.35
C THR A 258 1.97 -28.29 8.34
N PHE A 259 2.64 -27.89 7.26
CA PHE A 259 3.15 -26.53 7.09
C PHE A 259 2.02 -25.50 7.20
N VAL A 260 0.93 -25.72 6.46
CA VAL A 260 -0.23 -24.82 6.43
C VAL A 260 -0.87 -24.73 7.81
N ALA A 261 -1.07 -25.88 8.48
CA ALA A 261 -1.67 -25.93 9.80
C ALA A 261 -0.81 -25.20 10.86
N GLN A 262 0.49 -25.50 10.92
CA GLN A 262 1.40 -24.89 11.91
C GLN A 262 1.52 -23.39 11.72
N MET A 263 1.73 -22.92 10.49
CA MET A 263 1.89 -21.49 10.22
C MET A 263 0.57 -20.73 10.40
N SER A 264 -0.55 -21.30 9.95
CA SER A 264 -1.88 -20.69 10.13
C SER A 264 -2.25 -20.58 11.61
N ALA A 265 -1.93 -21.58 12.43
CA ALA A 265 -2.15 -21.54 13.87
C ALA A 265 -1.39 -20.39 14.52
N PHE A 266 -0.10 -20.21 14.18
CA PHE A 266 0.70 -19.09 14.67
C PHE A 266 0.17 -17.73 14.21
N LEU A 267 -0.27 -17.59 12.96
CA LEU A 267 -0.81 -16.32 12.46
C LEU A 267 -2.17 -15.95 13.09
N LEU A 268 -2.97 -16.96 13.48
CA LEU A 268 -4.25 -16.76 14.18
C LEU A 268 -4.04 -16.36 15.64
N GLU A 269 -3.04 -16.95 16.30
CA GLU A 269 -2.81 -16.86 17.74
C GLU A 269 -1.30 -16.93 18.03
N PRO A 270 -0.55 -15.83 17.78
CA PRO A 270 0.88 -15.84 18.01
C PRO A 270 1.16 -15.82 19.52
N THR A 271 1.92 -16.80 20.00
CA THR A 271 2.44 -16.89 21.38
C THR A 271 3.92 -17.25 21.34
N GLU A 272 4.66 -16.98 22.42
CA GLU A 272 6.08 -17.38 22.51
C GLU A 272 6.23 -18.91 22.43
N GLU A 273 5.28 -19.65 23.00
CA GLU A 273 5.26 -21.12 23.01
C GLU A 273 4.95 -21.71 21.63
N SER A 274 4.05 -21.09 20.86
CA SER A 274 3.68 -21.53 19.51
C SER A 274 4.68 -21.12 18.43
N ALA A 275 5.62 -20.22 18.75
CA ALA A 275 6.60 -19.73 17.79
C ALA A 275 7.68 -20.78 17.49
N LEU A 276 7.80 -21.21 16.23
CA LEU A 276 8.94 -22.05 15.81
C LEU A 276 10.25 -21.25 15.66
N MET A 277 10.15 -19.91 15.60
CA MET A 277 11.24 -18.96 15.36
C MET A 277 11.75 -18.33 16.66
N GLN A 278 12.21 -19.15 17.60
CA GLN A 278 12.64 -18.72 18.94
C GLN A 278 13.76 -17.67 18.91
N GLY A 279 14.79 -17.84 18.07
CA GLY A 279 15.86 -16.85 17.92
C GLY A 279 15.35 -15.46 17.50
N PRO A 280 14.56 -15.37 16.42
CA PRO A 280 13.88 -14.12 16.05
C PRO A 280 12.95 -13.56 17.11
N VAL A 281 12.17 -14.39 17.83
CA VAL A 281 11.33 -13.91 18.95
C VAL A 281 12.19 -13.27 20.04
N ASN A 282 13.33 -13.87 20.40
CA ASN A 282 14.26 -13.30 21.38
C ASN A 282 14.87 -11.97 20.92
N ARG A 283 15.07 -11.78 19.61
CA ARG A 283 15.69 -10.56 19.05
C ARG A 283 14.69 -9.43 18.82
N PHE A 284 13.54 -9.74 18.23
CA PHE A 284 12.57 -8.75 17.73
C PHE A 284 11.31 -8.63 18.59
N GLY A 285 11.13 -9.56 19.54
CA GLY A 285 9.87 -9.77 20.23
C GLY A 285 8.88 -10.62 19.43
N LEU A 286 7.77 -10.97 20.07
CA LEU A 286 6.69 -11.74 19.47
C LEU A 286 5.99 -10.93 18.36
N MET A 287 5.66 -11.61 17.25
CA MET A 287 4.88 -11.01 16.17
C MET A 287 3.51 -10.55 16.70
N PRO A 288 3.09 -9.29 16.45
CA PRO A 288 1.79 -8.81 16.87
C PRO A 288 0.64 -9.62 16.24
N LYS A 289 -0.43 -9.84 17.02
CA LYS A 289 -1.67 -10.45 16.54
C LYS A 289 -2.43 -9.49 15.61
N PHE A 290 -2.89 -10.00 14.48
CA PHE A 290 -3.73 -9.27 13.52
C PHE A 290 -5.09 -9.98 13.36
N ASN A 291 -6.14 -9.21 13.11
CA ASN A 291 -7.50 -9.73 12.93
C ASN A 291 -7.76 -10.11 11.47
N TRP A 292 -6.94 -10.98 10.88
CA TRP A 292 -7.16 -11.51 9.53
C TRP A 292 -8.16 -12.67 9.56
N SER A 293 -8.91 -12.84 8.47
CA SER A 293 -9.80 -14.00 8.34
C SER A 293 -9.00 -15.28 8.14
N LYS A 294 -9.58 -16.43 8.52
CA LYS A 294 -8.96 -17.74 8.28
C LYS A 294 -8.67 -17.96 6.79
N GLU A 295 -9.60 -17.57 5.92
CA GLU A 295 -9.44 -17.69 4.47
C GLU A 295 -8.25 -16.87 3.95
N MET A 296 -8.10 -15.63 4.42
CA MET A 296 -6.98 -14.77 4.06
C MET A 296 -5.64 -15.35 4.53
N ILE A 297 -5.59 -15.91 5.74
CA ILE A 297 -4.41 -16.58 6.27
C ILE A 297 -4.05 -17.79 5.43
N THR A 298 -5.03 -18.65 5.11
CA THR A 298 -4.82 -19.85 4.29
C THR A 298 -4.19 -19.48 2.94
N LYS A 299 -4.76 -18.50 2.22
CA LYS A 299 -4.22 -18.02 0.93
C LYS A 299 -2.77 -17.53 1.04
N MET A 300 -2.43 -16.79 2.09
CA MET A 300 -1.04 -16.34 2.31
C MET A 300 -0.11 -17.52 2.57
N VAL A 301 -0.51 -18.46 3.42
CA VAL A 301 0.36 -19.58 3.84
C VAL A 301 0.56 -20.59 2.71
N GLU A 302 -0.48 -20.91 1.94
CA GLU A 302 -0.38 -21.75 0.75
C GLU A 302 0.59 -21.14 -0.27
N TYR A 303 0.48 -19.84 -0.53
CA TYR A 303 1.44 -19.15 -1.39
C TYR A 303 2.88 -19.26 -0.87
N LEU A 304 3.09 -19.04 0.44
CA LEU A 304 4.41 -19.18 1.05
C LEU A 304 4.98 -20.59 0.87
N TYR A 305 4.14 -21.63 0.94
CA TYR A 305 4.58 -23.02 0.72
C TYR A 305 5.01 -23.24 -0.74
N GLU A 306 4.16 -22.85 -1.69
CA GLU A 306 4.29 -23.23 -3.10
C GLU A 306 5.34 -22.42 -3.87
N ASN A 307 5.70 -21.22 -3.40
CA ASN A 307 6.49 -20.28 -4.18
C ASN A 307 7.87 -19.99 -3.58
N GLU A 308 8.87 -19.80 -4.43
CA GLU A 308 10.14 -19.19 -4.00
C GLU A 308 9.88 -17.74 -3.57
N LEU A 309 10.55 -17.33 -2.48
CA LEU A 309 10.33 -16.02 -1.88
C LEU A 309 11.54 -15.13 -2.11
N GLU A 310 11.28 -13.87 -2.50
CA GLU A 310 12.30 -12.85 -2.51
C GLU A 310 12.95 -12.74 -1.11
N ALA A 311 14.27 -12.57 -1.10
CA ALA A 311 15.06 -12.44 0.12
C ALA A 311 16.10 -11.33 -0.02
N PRO A 312 16.54 -10.71 1.09
CA PRO A 312 17.60 -9.70 1.05
C PRO A 312 18.89 -10.25 0.43
N PRO A 313 19.68 -9.43 -0.30
CA PRO A 313 20.89 -9.90 -0.97
C PRO A 313 21.92 -10.57 -0.04
N TRP A 314 21.93 -10.18 1.24
CA TRP A 314 22.83 -10.75 2.26
C TRP A 314 22.29 -12.06 2.87
N PHE A 315 21.04 -12.42 2.62
CA PHE A 315 20.34 -13.51 3.32
C PHE A 315 20.99 -14.87 3.11
N GLU A 316 21.23 -15.28 1.86
CA GLU A 316 21.74 -16.63 1.56
C GLU A 316 23.10 -16.92 2.20
N LYS A 317 24.00 -15.93 2.16
CA LYS A 317 25.31 -16.04 2.80
C LYS A 317 25.16 -16.24 4.30
N ARG A 318 24.36 -15.38 4.93
CA ARG A 318 24.13 -15.43 6.39
C ARG A 318 23.39 -16.70 6.82
N HIS A 319 22.44 -17.17 6.02
CA HIS A 319 21.69 -18.38 6.32
C HIS A 319 22.61 -19.62 6.33
N ARG A 320 23.52 -19.72 5.37
CA ARG A 320 24.56 -20.77 5.34
C ARG A 320 25.51 -20.71 6.55
N GLU A 321 25.92 -19.52 6.96
CA GLU A 321 26.79 -19.35 8.14
C GLU A 321 26.12 -19.83 9.45
N MET A 322 24.80 -19.63 9.59
CA MET A 322 24.07 -20.01 10.80
C MET A 322 23.56 -21.46 10.79
N HIS A 323 23.52 -22.08 9.62
CA HIS A 323 23.08 -23.46 9.43
C HIS A 323 24.05 -24.21 8.50
N PRO A 324 25.29 -24.47 8.95
CA PRO A 324 26.21 -25.31 8.20
C PRO A 324 25.64 -26.72 8.02
N GLU A 325 25.91 -27.33 6.85
CA GLU A 325 25.54 -28.71 6.54
C GLU A 325 26.14 -29.74 7.50
#